data_AF-A0A8T5R3E6-F1
#
_entry.id   AF-A0A8T5R3E6-F1
#
_cell.length_a   1.000
_cell.length_b   1.000
_cell.length_c   1.000
_cell.angle_alpha   90.00
_cell.angle_beta   90.00
_cell.angle_gamma   90.00
#
_symmetry.space_group_name_H-M   'P 1'
#
loop_
_entity.id
_entity.type
_entity.pdbx_description
1 polymer ?
#
loop_
_entity_poly.entity_id
_entity_poly.type
_entity_poly.pdbx_seq_one_letter_code
_entity_poly.pdbx_strand_id
1 'polypeptide(L)'
;MKVKKMPVCYHCGTETSELFSCSKCGQSYCTLHKDPIDHECNIVIESLNFTPHQGSQITPSYTAPTQVISHNVAQSSMADGVIRGTSDGTYTWYRQEQAVPENAFDPDSGISFKGIFLAHKSELTHFLIAGIIIYAIGIMSFYSSIGSTYLWTLFILSTFYVTAFLFHELGHRQVAVHFKLQTKFRLLTYGLLMTLVSLGRFALPGAVVVLGLDKISRKTGLCKAAGPFVNLVYGTLLFLISFIIPKSLYPLNYIFCIGAYLNFMLGSFNMIPFGILDGQNIWKWKKKVYFGLIGSLVPLFIITMVIMNTSISLNLYLP
;
A
#
# COMPACT_ATOMS: atom_id res chain seq x y z
N MET A 1 -21.68 -13.23 49.25
CA MET A 1 -21.27 -11.81 49.24
C MET A 1 -21.64 -11.21 47.89
N LYS A 2 -22.54 -10.22 47.85
CA LYS A 2 -22.91 -9.53 46.60
C LYS A 2 -21.80 -8.54 46.23
N VAL A 3 -21.08 -8.78 45.13
CA VAL A 3 -20.09 -7.84 44.61
C VAL A 3 -20.83 -6.60 44.11
N LYS A 4 -20.60 -5.44 44.74
CA LYS A 4 -21.19 -4.16 44.35
C LYS A 4 -20.52 -3.72 43.04
N LYS A 5 -21.24 -3.81 41.93
CA LYS A 5 -20.74 -3.48 40.59
C LYS A 5 -20.30 -2.01 40.56
N MET A 6 -19.01 -1.76 40.30
CA MET A 6 -18.48 -0.41 40.18
C MET A 6 -19.01 0.25 38.90
N PRO A 7 -19.36 1.54 38.95
CA PRO A 7 -19.93 2.21 37.79
C PRO A 7 -18.81 2.51 36.77
N VAL A 8 -19.15 2.43 35.48
CA VAL A 8 -18.19 2.50 34.36
C VAL A 8 -18.40 3.75 33.53
N CYS A 9 -17.31 4.33 33.05
CA CYS A 9 -17.35 5.40 32.05
C CYS A 9 -17.92 4.88 30.72
N TYR A 10 -18.89 5.60 30.15
CA TYR A 10 -19.51 5.23 28.87
C TYR A 10 -18.52 5.30 27.69
N HIS A 11 -17.52 6.19 27.74
CA HIS A 11 -16.55 6.40 26.65
C HIS A 11 -15.42 5.37 26.67
N CYS A 12 -14.72 5.20 27.79
CA CYS A 12 -13.51 4.38 27.88
C CYS A 12 -13.67 3.06 28.66
N GLY A 13 -14.82 2.83 29.30
CA GLY A 13 -15.10 1.60 30.04
C GLY A 13 -14.35 1.42 31.36
N THR A 14 -13.60 2.44 31.83
CA THR A 14 -12.90 2.38 33.12
C THR A 14 -13.87 2.41 34.29
N GLU A 15 -13.69 1.50 35.26
CA GLU A 15 -14.40 1.50 36.54
C GLU A 15 -13.85 2.59 37.46
N THR A 16 -14.69 3.55 37.86
CA THR A 16 -14.29 4.66 38.72
C THR A 16 -15.30 4.85 39.85
N SER A 17 -14.84 5.33 41.00
CA SER A 17 -15.74 5.65 42.14
C SER A 17 -16.58 6.90 41.89
N GLU A 18 -16.11 7.80 41.02
CA GLU A 18 -16.75 9.06 40.69
C GLU A 18 -17.06 9.11 39.19
N LEU A 19 -18.30 9.46 38.86
CA LEU A 19 -18.78 9.69 37.50
C LEU A 19 -19.51 11.03 37.41
N PHE A 20 -19.35 11.69 36.26
CA PHE A 20 -19.97 12.95 35.91
C PHE A 20 -20.98 12.70 34.79
N SER A 21 -22.19 13.23 34.93
CA SER A 21 -23.21 13.12 33.89
C SER A 21 -23.16 14.32 32.95
N CYS A 22 -23.23 14.06 31.64
CA CYS A 22 -23.31 15.12 30.64
C CYS A 22 -24.75 15.62 30.51
N SER A 23 -24.96 16.94 30.65
CA SER A 23 -26.29 17.56 30.54
C SER A 23 -26.90 17.52 29.14
N LYS A 24 -26.11 17.21 28.11
CA LYS A 24 -26.54 17.14 26.70
C LYS A 24 -26.92 15.72 26.28
N CYS A 25 -26.02 14.75 26.43
CA CYS A 25 -26.27 13.36 26.01
C CYS A 25 -26.79 12.46 27.14
N GLY A 26 -26.78 12.90 28.40
CA GLY A 26 -27.30 12.15 29.55
C GLY A 26 -26.46 10.96 30.02
N GLN A 27 -25.30 10.71 29.40
CA GLN A 27 -24.41 9.60 29.76
C GLN A 27 -23.42 9.98 30.87
N SER A 28 -22.84 8.96 31.53
CA SER A 28 -21.92 9.11 32.65
C SER A 28 -20.47 8.83 32.26
N TYR A 29 -19.55 9.71 32.69
CA TYR A 29 -18.16 9.73 32.27
C TYR A 29 -17.20 9.89 33.45
N CYS A 30 -15.97 9.39 33.31
CA CYS A 30 -14.92 9.60 34.31
C CYS A 30 -14.36 11.05 34.25
N THR A 31 -13.49 11.41 35.20
CA THR A 31 -12.87 12.75 35.28
C THR A 31 -12.19 13.21 34.00
N LEU A 32 -11.63 12.29 33.21
CA LEU A 32 -10.96 12.57 31.94
C LEU A 32 -11.92 12.76 30.75
N HIS A 33 -13.20 12.41 30.90
CA HIS A 33 -14.20 12.45 29.84
C HIS A 33 -15.45 13.23 30.27
N LYS A 34 -15.37 14.00 31.37
CA LYS A 34 -16.49 14.76 31.91
C LYS A 34 -16.94 15.88 30.96
N ASP A 35 -16.01 16.43 30.18
CA ASP A 35 -16.28 17.54 29.28
C ASP A 35 -16.86 17.01 27.95
N PRO A 36 -17.88 17.67 27.37
CA PRO A 36 -18.55 17.20 26.15
C PRO A 36 -17.66 16.95 24.94
N ILE A 37 -16.52 17.63 24.86
CA ILE A 37 -15.57 17.47 23.76
C ILE A 37 -14.75 16.18 23.94
N ASP A 38 -14.37 15.85 25.17
CA ASP A 38 -13.50 14.71 25.49
C ASP A 38 -14.20 13.35 25.34
N HIS A 39 -15.54 13.34 25.39
CA HIS A 39 -16.34 12.14 25.10
C HIS A 39 -17.07 12.19 23.75
N GLU A 40 -16.64 13.07 22.84
CA GLU A 40 -17.19 13.21 21.50
C GLU A 40 -18.73 13.38 21.50
N CYS A 41 -19.24 14.32 22.30
CA CYS A 41 -20.68 14.58 22.40
C CYS A 41 -21.23 15.12 21.07
N ASN A 42 -21.87 14.25 20.27
CA ASN A 42 -22.45 14.61 18.97
C ASN A 42 -23.34 15.85 19.02
N ILE A 43 -24.15 16.02 20.07
CA ILE A 43 -25.07 17.17 20.21
C ILE A 43 -24.29 18.49 20.32
N VAL A 44 -23.16 18.49 21.02
CA VAL A 44 -22.33 19.70 21.18
C VAL A 44 -21.52 19.97 19.91
N ILE A 45 -20.93 18.93 19.32
CA ILE A 45 -20.15 19.05 18.09
C ILE A 45 -21.03 19.56 16.93
N GLU A 46 -22.25 19.05 16.81
CA GLU A 46 -23.19 19.48 15.76
C GLU A 46 -23.67 20.92 15.97
N SER A 47 -23.86 21.35 17.23
CA SER A 47 -24.19 22.74 17.55
C SER A 47 -23.07 23.74 17.25
N LEU A 48 -21.81 23.29 17.25
CA LEU A 48 -20.64 24.10 16.87
C LEU A 48 -20.45 24.19 15.36
N ASN A 49 -21.05 23.28 14.58
CA ASN A 49 -20.93 23.19 13.13
C ASN A 49 -22.10 23.83 12.35
N PHE A 50 -23.12 24.38 13.02
CA PHE A 50 -24.26 25.01 12.36
C PHE A 50 -23.94 26.45 11.93
N THR A 51 -23.82 26.67 10.61
CA THR A 51 -23.91 28.01 9.98
C THR A 51 -25.31 28.16 9.36
N PRO A 52 -26.08 29.21 9.67
CA PRO A 52 -27.40 29.40 9.06
C PRO A 52 -27.23 29.93 7.63
N HIS A 53 -27.58 29.12 6.62
CA HIS A 53 -27.73 29.57 5.24
C HIS A 53 -29.01 30.42 5.08
N GLN A 54 -28.88 31.74 4.96
CA GLN A 54 -29.90 32.58 4.34
C GLN A 54 -29.67 32.63 2.83
N GLY A 55 -30.65 32.18 2.05
CA GLY A 55 -30.71 32.37 0.61
C GLY A 55 -31.24 33.76 0.27
N SER A 56 -30.55 34.47 -0.63
CA SER A 56 -31.00 35.74 -1.19
C SER A 56 -31.10 35.64 -2.71
N GLN A 57 -32.28 36.01 -3.20
CA GLN A 57 -32.70 36.02 -4.59
C GLN A 57 -32.00 37.10 -5.42
N ILE A 58 -32.05 36.87 -6.72
CA ILE A 58 -31.38 37.54 -7.84
C ILE A 58 -31.95 38.94 -8.14
N THR A 59 -31.07 39.90 -8.44
CA THR A 59 -31.36 41.04 -9.35
C THR A 59 -30.07 41.48 -10.07
N PRO A 60 -30.07 41.69 -11.40
CA PRO A 60 -28.93 42.22 -12.14
C PRO A 60 -29.09 43.73 -12.39
N SER A 61 -28.00 44.50 -12.31
CA SER A 61 -27.93 45.82 -12.94
C SER A 61 -26.50 46.19 -13.31
N TYR A 62 -26.32 46.61 -14.56
CA TYR A 62 -25.06 46.92 -15.23
C TYR A 62 -24.63 48.37 -14.98
N THR A 63 -23.34 48.60 -14.71
CA THR A 63 -22.58 49.76 -15.21
C THR A 63 -21.06 49.52 -15.09
N ALA A 64 -20.34 49.78 -16.18
CA ALA A 64 -18.88 49.93 -16.27
C ALA A 64 -18.57 51.44 -16.54
N PRO A 65 -17.32 51.97 -16.55
CA PRO A 65 -16.05 51.26 -16.69
C PRO A 65 -14.80 51.82 -15.94
N THR A 66 -13.72 51.02 -16.00
CA THR A 66 -12.27 51.34 -15.91
C THR A 66 -11.71 51.96 -14.63
N GLN A 67 -10.80 51.25 -13.95
CA GLN A 67 -9.47 51.78 -13.58
C GLN A 67 -8.40 50.67 -13.52
N VAL A 68 -7.25 51.05 -14.06
CA VAL A 68 -5.93 50.40 -14.16
C VAL A 68 -5.53 49.64 -12.89
N ILE A 69 -5.16 48.36 -13.02
CA ILE A 69 -4.42 47.63 -11.97
C ILE A 69 -3.01 47.34 -12.48
N SER A 70 -2.07 48.10 -11.94
CA SER A 70 -0.64 47.80 -11.91
C SER A 70 -0.41 46.48 -11.15
N HIS A 71 0.19 45.50 -11.83
CA HIS A 71 0.79 44.34 -11.16
C HIS A 71 2.08 44.78 -10.46
N ASN A 72 1.98 45.16 -9.20
CA ASN A 72 3.12 45.11 -8.30
C ASN A 72 3.20 43.72 -7.70
N VAL A 73 4.26 43.01 -8.09
CA VAL A 73 4.77 41.81 -7.45
C VAL A 73 5.16 42.19 -6.02
N ALA A 74 4.29 41.89 -5.06
CA ALA A 74 4.67 41.87 -3.66
C ALA A 74 5.34 40.52 -3.38
N GLN A 75 6.66 40.56 -3.37
CA GLN A 75 7.55 39.61 -2.71
C GLN A 75 7.05 39.41 -1.26
N SER A 76 6.37 38.31 -0.96
CA SER A 76 6.19 37.88 0.43
C SER A 76 7.32 36.91 0.78
N SER A 77 8.29 37.50 1.46
CA SER A 77 9.35 36.90 2.24
C SER A 77 8.95 35.61 2.96
N MET A 78 9.94 34.72 3.08
CA MET A 78 9.98 33.64 4.05
C MET A 78 9.44 34.12 5.41
N ALA A 79 8.49 33.37 5.97
CA ALA A 79 8.14 33.45 7.37
C ALA A 79 8.24 32.04 7.93
N ASP A 80 9.23 31.88 8.82
CA ASP A 80 9.34 30.79 9.78
C ASP A 80 8.01 30.50 10.47
N GLY A 81 7.88 29.26 10.96
CA GLY A 81 6.70 28.71 11.62
C GLY A 81 5.95 29.73 12.48
N VAL A 82 4.76 30.10 12.03
CA VAL A 82 3.87 30.99 12.76
C VAL A 82 3.21 30.19 13.89
N ILE A 83 3.89 30.09 15.03
CA ILE A 83 3.25 29.84 16.32
C ILE A 83 2.62 31.18 16.71
N ARG A 84 1.34 31.38 16.39
CA ARG A 84 0.56 32.49 16.94
C ARG A 84 0.17 32.13 18.37
N GLY A 85 1.02 32.52 19.32
CA GLY A 85 0.60 32.65 20.72
C GLY A 85 -0.44 33.76 20.83
N THR A 86 -1.51 33.52 21.57
CA THR A 86 -2.45 34.56 21.96
C THR A 86 -1.80 35.46 23.02
N SER A 87 -2.17 36.75 23.06
CA SER A 87 -1.59 37.75 23.97
C SER A 87 -1.91 37.53 25.46
N ASP A 88 -2.69 36.48 25.78
CA ASP A 88 -3.10 36.08 27.12
C ASP A 88 -2.22 34.94 27.72
N GLY A 89 -1.19 34.50 26.99
CA GLY A 89 -0.28 33.46 27.46
C GLY A 89 -0.80 32.02 27.28
N THR A 90 -1.90 31.82 26.55
CA THR A 90 -2.40 30.47 26.23
C THR A 90 -1.76 29.92 24.95
N TYR A 91 -1.12 28.75 25.07
CA TYR A 91 -0.57 28.03 23.90
C TYR A 91 -1.67 27.14 23.32
N THR A 92 -2.24 27.51 22.16
CA THR A 92 -3.13 26.63 21.40
C THR A 92 -2.31 25.70 20.51
N TRP A 93 -2.18 24.44 20.91
CA TRP A 93 -1.56 23.40 20.09
C TRP A 93 -2.55 22.92 19.03
N TYR A 94 -2.43 23.43 17.81
CA TYR A 94 -3.11 22.82 16.67
C TYR A 94 -2.31 21.58 16.24
N ARG A 95 -2.87 20.38 16.43
CA ARG A 95 -2.35 19.19 15.74
C ARG A 95 -2.67 19.38 14.26
N GLN A 96 -1.68 19.80 13.49
CA GLN A 96 -1.80 19.89 12.05
C GLN A 96 -1.91 18.46 11.51
N GLU A 97 -3.15 17.97 11.32
CA GLU A 97 -3.38 16.87 10.38
C GLU A 97 -2.87 17.38 9.04
N GLN A 98 -1.67 16.98 8.63
CA GLN A 98 -1.11 17.36 7.35
C GLN A 98 -2.06 16.81 6.27
N ALA A 99 -2.92 17.68 5.75
CA ALA A 99 -3.70 17.38 4.57
C ALA A 99 -2.72 16.94 3.49
N VAL A 100 -2.89 15.71 2.99
CA VAL A 100 -2.04 15.20 1.92
C VAL A 100 -2.19 16.16 0.73
N PRO A 101 -1.10 16.79 0.26
CA PRO A 101 -1.17 17.80 -0.80
C PRO A 101 -1.65 17.16 -2.09
N GLU A 102 -2.21 17.96 -3.00
CA GLU A 102 -2.84 17.49 -4.25
C GLU A 102 -1.90 16.68 -5.15
N ASN A 103 -0.58 16.91 -5.03
CA ASN A 103 0.47 16.06 -5.59
C ASN A 103 1.60 15.83 -4.58
N ALA A 104 1.44 14.85 -3.69
CA ALA A 104 2.44 14.56 -2.64
C ALA A 104 3.77 14.02 -3.14
N PHE A 105 3.91 13.69 -4.42
CA PHE A 105 5.17 13.26 -5.01
C PHE A 105 5.86 14.37 -5.79
N ASP A 106 5.33 15.58 -5.74
CA ASP A 106 5.97 16.78 -6.27
C ASP A 106 7.15 17.18 -5.37
N PRO A 107 8.31 17.57 -5.93
CA PRO A 107 9.43 18.09 -5.14
C PRO A 107 9.03 19.24 -4.21
N ASP A 108 8.05 20.05 -4.62
CA ASP A 108 7.59 21.24 -3.88
C ASP A 108 6.42 20.93 -2.93
N SER A 109 6.02 19.66 -2.80
CA SER A 109 4.92 19.22 -1.92
C SER A 109 5.20 19.34 -0.42
N GLY A 110 6.45 19.63 -0.03
CA GLY A 110 6.88 19.67 1.36
C GLY A 110 7.00 18.29 2.04
N ILE A 111 6.72 17.19 1.32
CA ILE A 111 6.85 15.82 1.84
C ILE A 111 8.19 15.22 1.42
N SER A 112 9.05 14.96 2.40
CA SER A 112 10.32 14.25 2.19
C SER A 112 10.14 12.75 2.44
N PHE A 113 10.24 11.96 1.38
CA PHE A 113 10.25 10.50 1.50
C PHE A 113 11.65 9.98 1.81
N LYS A 114 11.88 9.57 3.05
CA LYS A 114 13.13 8.89 3.43
C LYS A 114 13.19 7.48 2.81
N GLY A 115 14.36 7.10 2.29
CA GLY A 115 14.61 5.74 1.81
C GLY A 115 14.22 5.46 0.35
N ILE A 116 13.71 6.46 -0.38
CA ILE A 116 13.47 6.35 -1.83
C ILE A 116 14.77 6.68 -2.58
N PHE A 117 15.21 5.75 -3.42
CA PHE A 117 16.35 5.96 -4.31
C PHE A 117 15.93 6.85 -5.49
N LEU A 118 16.70 7.89 -5.85
CA LEU A 118 16.35 8.81 -6.97
C LEU A 118 14.93 9.42 -6.87
N ALA A 119 14.57 9.97 -5.70
CA ALA A 119 13.21 10.46 -5.41
C ALA A 119 12.62 11.42 -6.46
N HIS A 120 13.44 12.28 -7.07
CA HIS A 120 13.02 13.26 -8.08
C HIS A 120 12.78 12.69 -9.48
N LYS A 121 13.15 11.43 -9.76
CA LYS A 121 12.96 10.81 -11.08
C LYS A 121 11.52 10.34 -11.27
N SER A 122 11.12 10.16 -12.54
CA SER A 122 9.77 9.71 -12.89
C SER A 122 9.54 8.26 -12.46
N GLU A 123 8.27 7.88 -12.26
CA GLU A 123 7.87 6.50 -11.95
C GLU A 123 8.39 5.51 -13.01
N LEU A 124 8.34 5.90 -14.29
CA LEU A 124 8.85 5.10 -15.41
C LEU A 124 10.35 4.78 -15.25
N THR A 125 11.16 5.75 -14.84
CA THR A 125 12.60 5.50 -14.62
C THR A 125 12.82 4.47 -13.52
N HIS A 126 12.08 4.55 -12.42
CA HIS A 126 12.17 3.58 -11.33
C HIS A 126 11.75 2.18 -11.81
N PHE A 127 10.67 2.10 -12.57
CA PHE A 127 10.15 0.86 -13.14
C PHE A 127 11.14 0.20 -14.09
N LEU A 128 11.77 0.98 -14.99
CA LEU A 128 12.78 0.49 -15.91
C LEU A 128 14.03 -0.01 -15.18
N ILE A 129 14.53 0.73 -14.20
CA ILE A 129 15.69 0.33 -13.40
C ILE A 129 15.39 -0.96 -12.63
N ALA A 130 14.23 -1.04 -11.95
CA ALA A 130 13.81 -2.25 -11.26
C ALA A 130 13.72 -3.45 -12.21
N GLY A 131 13.09 -3.27 -13.37
CA GLY A 131 12.97 -4.29 -14.41
C GLY A 131 14.32 -4.79 -14.90
N ILE A 132 15.25 -3.89 -15.22
CA ILE A 132 16.61 -4.24 -15.67
C ILE A 132 17.37 -5.02 -14.60
N ILE A 133 17.30 -4.59 -13.34
CA ILE A 133 17.98 -5.25 -12.22
C ILE A 133 17.44 -6.66 -12.03
N ILE A 134 16.11 -6.83 -11.95
CA ILE A 134 15.49 -8.15 -11.78
C ILE A 134 15.76 -9.04 -13.00
N TYR A 135 15.78 -8.46 -14.20
CA TYR A 135 16.11 -9.20 -15.43
C TYR A 135 17.54 -9.73 -15.39
N ALA A 136 18.51 -8.89 -15.04
CA ALA A 136 19.91 -9.28 -14.90
C ALA A 136 20.08 -10.37 -13.83
N ILE A 137 19.41 -10.25 -12.69
CA ILE A 137 19.37 -11.28 -11.65
C ILE A 137 18.78 -12.58 -12.19
N GLY A 138 17.70 -12.51 -12.96
CA GLY A 138 17.09 -13.66 -13.62
C GLY A 138 18.11 -14.40 -14.49
N ILE A 139 18.81 -13.66 -15.36
CA ILE A 139 19.84 -14.22 -16.23
C ILE A 139 20.92 -14.91 -15.39
N MET A 140 21.45 -14.25 -14.35
CA MET A 140 22.47 -14.82 -13.47
C MET A 140 21.99 -16.05 -12.71
N SER A 141 20.74 -16.04 -12.22
CA SER A 141 20.17 -17.12 -11.40
C SER A 141 19.92 -18.38 -12.22
N PHE A 142 19.49 -18.24 -13.47
CA PHE A 142 19.15 -19.36 -14.33
C PHE A 142 20.32 -19.83 -15.21
N TYR A 143 21.36 -19.00 -15.38
CA TYR A 143 22.52 -19.32 -16.23
C TYR A 143 23.21 -20.64 -15.85
N SER A 144 23.41 -20.88 -14.56
CA SER A 144 24.07 -22.11 -14.07
C SER A 144 23.21 -23.36 -14.23
N SER A 145 21.89 -23.20 -14.36
CA SER A 145 20.92 -24.31 -14.39
C SER A 145 20.56 -24.74 -15.82
N ILE A 146 20.94 -23.95 -16.83
CA ILE A 146 20.56 -24.16 -18.23
C ILE A 146 21.79 -24.54 -19.04
N GLY A 147 21.72 -25.69 -19.73
CA GLY A 147 22.76 -26.10 -20.67
C GLY A 147 22.85 -25.19 -21.89
N SER A 148 24.01 -25.18 -22.54
CA SER A 148 24.31 -24.33 -23.71
C SER A 148 23.32 -24.48 -24.88
N THR A 149 22.64 -25.62 -24.99
CA THR A 149 21.63 -25.89 -26.02
C THR A 149 20.37 -25.00 -25.89
N TYR A 150 20.04 -24.54 -24.69
CA TYR A 150 18.76 -23.89 -24.40
C TYR A 150 18.92 -22.44 -23.93
N LEU A 151 19.94 -21.71 -24.42
CA LEU A 151 20.21 -20.33 -23.99
C LEU A 151 19.03 -19.37 -24.19
N TRP A 152 18.18 -19.59 -25.19
CA TRP A 152 16.96 -18.78 -25.41
C TRP A 152 16.00 -18.83 -24.21
N THR A 153 16.01 -19.92 -23.45
CA THR A 153 15.15 -20.10 -22.26
C THR A 153 15.52 -19.16 -21.13
N LEU A 154 16.78 -18.71 -21.06
CA LEU A 154 17.23 -17.70 -20.09
C LEU A 154 16.47 -16.40 -20.23
N PHE A 155 16.27 -15.93 -21.46
CA PHE A 155 15.58 -14.67 -21.74
C PHE A 155 14.09 -14.75 -21.35
N ILE A 156 13.44 -15.89 -21.65
CA ILE A 156 12.03 -16.11 -21.31
C ILE A 156 11.84 -16.25 -19.79
N LEU A 157 12.68 -17.04 -19.11
CA LEU A 157 12.60 -17.19 -17.66
C LEU A 157 12.89 -15.89 -16.92
N SER A 158 13.87 -15.11 -17.38
CA SER A 158 14.16 -13.79 -16.83
C SER A 158 12.98 -12.83 -17.04
N THR A 159 12.29 -12.93 -18.18
CA THR A 159 11.04 -12.19 -18.43
C THR A 159 9.93 -12.62 -17.47
N PHE A 160 9.75 -13.92 -17.21
CA PHE A 160 8.78 -14.39 -16.21
C PHE A 160 9.14 -13.91 -14.80
N TYR A 161 10.42 -13.89 -14.45
CA TYR A 161 10.85 -13.39 -13.14
C TYR A 161 10.56 -11.90 -12.96
N VAL A 162 10.86 -11.08 -13.99
CA VAL A 162 10.52 -9.65 -14.01
C VAL A 162 9.02 -9.43 -13.95
N THR A 163 8.25 -10.12 -14.81
CA THR A 163 6.79 -9.92 -14.87
C THR A 163 6.08 -10.39 -13.60
N ALA A 164 6.56 -11.45 -12.94
CA ALA A 164 6.03 -11.87 -11.64
C ALA A 164 6.12 -10.74 -10.60
N PHE A 165 7.26 -10.04 -10.51
CA PHE A 165 7.40 -8.89 -9.61
C PHE A 165 6.64 -7.66 -10.09
N LEU A 166 6.76 -7.29 -11.37
CA LEU A 166 6.13 -6.07 -11.88
C LEU A 166 4.61 -6.15 -11.82
N PHE A 167 4.00 -7.27 -12.20
CA PHE A 167 2.55 -7.43 -12.13
C PHE A 167 2.05 -7.45 -10.68
N HIS A 168 2.81 -8.02 -9.75
CA HIS A 168 2.54 -7.95 -8.33
C HIS A 168 2.42 -6.48 -7.85
N GLU A 169 3.46 -5.69 -8.11
CA GLU A 169 3.50 -4.28 -7.71
C GLU A 169 2.41 -3.46 -8.43
N LEU A 170 2.20 -3.68 -9.73
CA LEU A 170 1.12 -3.04 -10.47
C LEU A 170 -0.26 -3.41 -9.91
N GLY A 171 -0.44 -4.61 -9.35
CA GLY A 171 -1.66 -5.01 -8.64
C GLY A 171 -1.95 -4.09 -7.45
N HIS A 172 -0.97 -3.84 -6.59
CA HIS A 172 -1.11 -2.88 -5.48
C HIS A 172 -1.47 -1.50 -6.00
N ARG A 173 -0.74 -1.02 -7.01
CA ARG A 173 -0.94 0.30 -7.61
C ARG A 173 -2.35 0.46 -8.16
N GLN A 174 -2.84 -0.54 -8.90
CA GLN A 174 -4.14 -0.47 -9.54
C GLN A 174 -5.28 -0.36 -8.52
N VAL A 175 -5.19 -1.08 -7.41
CA VAL A 175 -6.18 -1.00 -6.33
C VAL A 175 -6.06 0.33 -5.56
N ALA A 176 -4.86 0.85 -5.35
CA ALA A 176 -4.66 2.18 -4.75
C ALA A 176 -5.27 3.30 -5.62
N VAL A 177 -5.04 3.26 -6.94
CA VAL A 177 -5.65 4.19 -7.91
C VAL A 177 -7.17 4.09 -7.89
N HIS A 178 -7.73 2.87 -7.82
CA HIS A 178 -9.18 2.67 -7.70
C HIS A 178 -9.76 3.36 -6.45
N PHE A 179 -9.02 3.37 -5.34
CA PHE A 179 -9.41 4.10 -4.12
C PHE A 179 -9.10 5.60 -4.14
N LYS A 180 -8.67 6.15 -5.29
CA LYS A 180 -8.25 7.55 -5.46
C LYS A 180 -7.13 7.97 -4.51
N LEU A 181 -6.28 7.01 -4.13
CA LEU A 181 -5.11 7.27 -3.30
C LEU A 181 -3.95 7.69 -4.20
N GLN A 182 -3.14 8.63 -3.71
CA GLN A 182 -1.89 8.98 -4.36
C GLN A 182 -0.90 7.83 -4.22
N THR A 183 -0.39 7.37 -5.36
CA THR A 183 0.53 6.24 -5.40
C THR A 183 1.53 6.37 -6.53
N LYS A 184 2.77 5.95 -6.28
CA LYS A 184 3.83 5.79 -7.28
C LYS A 184 4.69 4.58 -6.95
N PHE A 185 5.10 3.83 -7.96
CA PHE A 185 6.18 2.85 -7.85
C PHE A 185 7.52 3.56 -7.64
N ARG A 186 8.26 3.14 -6.62
CA ARG A 186 9.53 3.74 -6.21
C ARG A 186 10.54 2.67 -5.83
N LEU A 187 11.78 2.84 -6.27
CA LEU A 187 12.92 2.07 -5.78
C LEU A 187 13.22 2.47 -4.34
N LEU A 188 13.46 1.46 -3.50
CA LEU A 188 13.80 1.65 -2.10
C LEU A 188 15.26 1.31 -1.91
N THR A 189 16.04 2.21 -1.29
CA THR A 189 17.47 1.99 -1.07
C THR A 189 17.72 0.72 -0.26
N TYR A 190 16.90 0.47 0.77
CA TYR A 190 16.96 -0.76 1.56
C TYR A 190 16.61 -2.00 0.73
N GLY A 191 15.59 -1.89 -0.13
CA GLY A 191 15.18 -2.98 -1.02
C GLY A 191 16.25 -3.36 -2.04
N LEU A 192 16.92 -2.35 -2.63
CA LEU A 192 18.06 -2.54 -3.51
C LEU A 192 19.24 -3.20 -2.78
N LEU A 193 19.55 -2.75 -1.55
CA LEU A 193 20.61 -3.34 -0.73
C LEU A 193 20.31 -4.81 -0.40
N MET A 194 19.08 -5.12 0.02
CA MET A 194 18.65 -6.50 0.31
C MET A 194 18.72 -7.39 -0.94
N THR A 195 18.38 -6.85 -2.09
CA THR A 195 18.49 -7.55 -3.37
C THR A 195 19.95 -7.88 -3.69
N LEU A 196 20.88 -6.94 -3.45
CA LEU A 196 22.31 -7.15 -3.65
C LEU A 196 22.90 -8.17 -2.66
N VAL A 197 22.61 -8.03 -1.37
CA VAL A 197 23.11 -8.93 -0.31
C VAL A 197 22.57 -10.35 -0.47
N SER A 198 21.31 -10.50 -0.89
CA SER A 198 20.73 -11.82 -1.15
C SER A 198 21.19 -12.46 -2.46
N LEU A 199 22.09 -11.80 -3.23
CA LEU A 199 22.46 -12.19 -4.59
C LEU A 199 21.23 -12.42 -5.48
N GLY A 200 20.17 -11.64 -5.25
CA GLY A 200 18.94 -11.72 -6.00
C GLY A 200 17.97 -12.85 -5.60
N ARG A 201 18.27 -13.61 -4.54
CA ARG A 201 17.35 -14.64 -4.00
C ARG A 201 16.06 -14.04 -3.44
N PHE A 202 16.12 -12.80 -2.96
CA PHE A 202 14.96 -12.05 -2.48
C PHE A 202 15.00 -10.65 -3.11
N ALA A 203 14.57 -10.54 -4.36
CA ALA A 203 14.58 -9.28 -5.10
C ALA A 203 13.35 -8.44 -4.73
N LEU A 204 13.57 -7.42 -3.89
CA LEU A 204 12.58 -6.39 -3.55
C LEU A 204 13.16 -5.01 -3.86
N PRO A 205 13.56 -4.71 -5.11
CA PRO A 205 14.31 -3.47 -5.42
C PRO A 205 13.46 -2.21 -5.24
N GLY A 206 12.14 -2.33 -5.28
CA GLY A 206 11.20 -1.24 -5.09
C GLY A 206 9.90 -1.71 -4.48
N ALA A 207 9.02 -0.75 -4.22
CA ALA A 207 7.66 -1.00 -3.77
C ALA A 207 6.74 0.11 -4.28
N VAL A 208 5.46 -0.19 -4.40
CA VAL A 208 4.42 0.82 -4.57
C VAL A 208 4.20 1.58 -3.27
N VAL A 209 4.57 2.85 -3.27
CA VAL A 209 4.30 3.77 -2.17
C VAL A 209 2.88 4.29 -2.32
N VAL A 210 2.06 4.14 -1.29
CA VAL A 210 0.67 4.60 -1.25
C VAL A 210 0.48 5.48 -0.02
N LEU A 211 -0.07 6.67 -0.22
CA LEU A 211 -0.41 7.60 0.85
C LEU A 211 -1.84 7.38 1.34
N GLY A 212 -2.07 7.59 2.64
CA GLY A 212 -3.39 7.41 3.26
C GLY A 212 -3.77 5.97 3.61
N LEU A 213 -2.78 5.08 3.79
CA LEU A 213 -2.95 3.70 4.28
C LEU A 213 -2.37 3.49 5.70
N ASP A 214 -2.22 4.56 6.47
CA ASP A 214 -1.66 4.59 7.82
C ASP A 214 -2.49 3.74 8.82
N LYS A 215 -3.82 3.74 8.68
CA LYS A 215 -4.72 2.89 9.48
C LYS A 215 -5.03 1.60 8.75
N ILE A 216 -5.00 0.48 9.48
CA ILE A 216 -5.38 -0.84 8.96
C ILE A 216 -6.89 -0.83 8.68
N SER A 217 -7.24 -0.68 7.41
CA SER A 217 -8.60 -0.54 6.94
C SER A 217 -8.91 -1.50 5.79
N ARG A 218 -10.16 -1.51 5.32
CA ARG A 218 -10.55 -2.22 4.10
C ARG A 218 -9.73 -1.82 2.88
N LYS A 219 -9.38 -0.54 2.75
CA LYS A 219 -8.55 -0.05 1.63
C LYS A 219 -7.15 -0.63 1.71
N THR A 220 -6.53 -0.57 2.90
CA THR A 220 -5.19 -1.12 3.17
C THR A 220 -5.14 -2.61 2.87
N GLY A 221 -6.12 -3.36 3.39
CA GLY A 221 -6.18 -4.79 3.21
C GLY A 221 -6.41 -5.23 1.76
N LEU A 222 -7.30 -4.56 1.03
CA LEU A 222 -7.52 -4.83 -0.39
C LEU A 222 -6.31 -4.44 -1.25
N CYS A 223 -5.71 -3.28 -0.97
CA CYS A 223 -4.50 -2.85 -1.66
C CYS A 223 -3.37 -3.87 -1.46
N LYS A 224 -3.17 -4.33 -0.23
CA LYS A 224 -2.13 -5.32 0.11
C LYS A 224 -2.44 -6.73 -0.39
N ALA A 225 -3.70 -7.13 -0.46
CA ALA A 225 -4.10 -8.40 -1.06
C ALA A 225 -3.93 -8.44 -2.60
N ALA A 226 -3.91 -7.29 -3.27
CA ALA A 226 -3.90 -7.21 -4.72
C ALA A 226 -2.65 -7.84 -5.37
N GLY A 227 -1.46 -7.57 -4.84
CA GLY A 227 -0.20 -8.15 -5.37
C GLY A 227 -0.18 -9.68 -5.29
N PRO A 228 -0.37 -10.30 -4.11
CA PRO A 228 -0.47 -11.75 -3.98
C PRO A 228 -1.58 -12.36 -4.84
N PHE A 229 -2.72 -11.68 -5.00
CA PHE A 229 -3.80 -12.14 -5.86
C PHE A 229 -3.41 -12.12 -7.35
N VAL A 230 -2.73 -11.07 -7.82
CA VAL A 230 -2.21 -11.02 -9.21
C VAL A 230 -1.24 -12.17 -9.47
N ASN A 231 -0.34 -12.47 -8.53
CA ASN A 231 0.56 -13.62 -8.66
C ASN A 231 -0.18 -14.95 -8.70
N LEU A 232 -1.24 -15.11 -7.88
CA LEU A 232 -2.08 -16.30 -7.92
C LEU A 232 -2.72 -16.48 -9.30
N VAL A 233 -3.33 -15.43 -9.85
CA VAL A 233 -4.00 -15.49 -11.15
C VAL A 233 -2.99 -15.72 -12.27
N TYR A 234 -1.92 -14.93 -12.33
CA TYR A 234 -0.92 -15.02 -13.39
C TYR A 234 -0.18 -16.36 -13.34
N GLY A 235 0.24 -16.82 -12.16
CA GLY A 235 0.84 -18.13 -11.99
C GLY A 235 -0.08 -19.27 -12.39
N THR A 236 -1.38 -19.18 -12.06
CA THR A 236 -2.37 -20.20 -12.47
C THR A 236 -2.52 -20.25 -13.99
N LEU A 237 -2.57 -19.09 -14.66
CA LEU A 237 -2.63 -19.03 -16.13
C LEU A 237 -1.39 -19.67 -16.76
N LEU A 238 -0.19 -19.33 -16.28
CA LEU A 238 1.05 -19.93 -16.77
C LEU A 238 1.09 -21.46 -16.53
N PHE A 239 0.59 -21.92 -15.39
CA PHE A 239 0.51 -23.34 -15.07
C PHE A 239 -0.47 -24.10 -15.96
N LEU A 240 -1.60 -23.48 -16.33
CA LEU A 240 -2.52 -24.09 -17.30
C LEU A 240 -1.89 -24.13 -18.70
N ILE A 241 -1.22 -23.06 -19.10
CA ILE A 241 -0.52 -22.99 -20.39
C ILE A 241 0.58 -24.06 -20.50
N SER A 242 1.26 -24.40 -19.40
CA SER A 242 2.31 -25.44 -19.42
C SER A 242 1.79 -26.82 -19.84
N PHE A 243 0.50 -27.11 -19.65
CA PHE A 243 -0.13 -28.36 -20.10
C PHE A 243 -0.78 -28.28 -21.49
N ILE A 244 -1.11 -27.07 -21.95
CA ILE A 244 -1.68 -26.85 -23.28
C ILE A 244 -0.60 -26.95 -24.36
N ILE A 245 0.63 -26.54 -24.05
CA ILE A 245 1.76 -26.61 -24.99
C ILE A 245 2.19 -28.08 -25.17
N PRO A 246 2.24 -28.61 -26.42
CA PRO A 246 2.62 -29.99 -26.68
C PRO A 246 4.01 -30.36 -26.15
N LYS A 247 4.17 -31.61 -25.71
CA LYS A 247 5.45 -32.15 -25.23
C LYS A 247 6.57 -32.15 -26.27
N SER A 248 6.20 -32.18 -27.56
CA SER A 248 7.15 -32.04 -28.67
C SER A 248 7.87 -30.69 -28.71
N LEU A 249 7.34 -29.66 -28.03
CA LEU A 249 7.96 -28.34 -27.91
C LEU A 249 8.82 -28.20 -26.66
N TYR A 250 9.23 -29.29 -26.01
CA TYR A 250 10.16 -29.25 -24.89
C TYR A 250 11.44 -28.46 -25.24
N PRO A 251 11.94 -27.57 -24.35
CA PRO A 251 11.49 -27.28 -22.98
C PRO A 251 10.46 -26.15 -22.84
N LEU A 252 9.83 -25.67 -23.92
CA LEU A 252 8.90 -24.52 -23.87
C LEU A 252 7.74 -24.74 -22.88
N ASN A 253 7.07 -25.89 -22.96
CA ASN A 253 6.02 -26.29 -22.02
C ASN A 253 6.49 -26.25 -20.57
N TYR A 254 7.70 -26.78 -20.30
CA TYR A 254 8.28 -26.81 -18.96
C TYR A 254 8.62 -25.41 -18.43
N ILE A 255 9.10 -24.50 -19.28
CA ILE A 255 9.41 -23.11 -18.91
C ILE A 255 8.18 -22.36 -18.37
N PHE A 256 6.99 -22.62 -18.91
CA PHE A 256 5.74 -22.06 -18.36
C PHE A 256 5.44 -22.59 -16.95
N CYS A 257 5.76 -23.85 -16.65
CA CYS A 257 5.65 -24.40 -15.29
C CYS A 257 6.63 -23.71 -14.33
N ILE A 258 7.85 -23.41 -14.78
CA ILE A 258 8.82 -22.64 -13.99
C ILE A 258 8.31 -21.20 -13.78
N GLY A 259 7.74 -20.56 -14.80
CA GLY A 259 7.12 -19.24 -14.69
C GLY A 259 5.96 -19.21 -13.68
N ALA A 260 5.15 -20.26 -13.65
CA ALA A 260 4.10 -20.44 -12.64
C ALA A 260 4.69 -20.58 -11.23
N TYR A 261 5.72 -21.43 -11.07
CA TYR A 261 6.45 -21.60 -9.82
C TYR A 261 6.97 -20.26 -9.27
N LEU A 262 7.59 -19.42 -10.11
CA LEU A 262 8.12 -18.12 -9.69
C LEU A 262 7.01 -17.19 -9.15
N ASN A 263 5.84 -17.19 -9.80
CA ASN A 263 4.68 -16.42 -9.36
C ASN A 263 4.14 -16.90 -8.02
N PHE A 264 3.92 -18.22 -7.88
CA PHE A 264 3.43 -18.79 -6.62
C PHE A 264 4.43 -18.60 -5.49
N MET A 265 5.74 -18.78 -5.75
CA MET A 265 6.81 -18.53 -4.80
C MET A 265 6.78 -17.08 -4.29
N LEU A 266 6.75 -16.10 -5.20
CA LEU A 266 6.74 -14.68 -4.84
C LEU A 266 5.44 -14.29 -4.11
N GLY A 267 4.30 -14.81 -4.55
CA GLY A 267 3.01 -14.61 -3.89
C GLY A 267 2.99 -15.18 -2.47
N SER A 268 3.44 -16.43 -2.30
CA SER A 268 3.57 -17.10 -1.00
C SER A 268 4.55 -16.38 -0.07
N PHE A 269 5.69 -15.92 -0.58
CA PHE A 269 6.67 -15.17 0.20
C PHE A 269 6.08 -13.86 0.74
N ASN A 270 5.39 -13.08 -0.10
CA ASN A 270 4.74 -11.84 0.33
C ASN A 270 3.56 -12.08 1.28
N MET A 271 3.04 -13.31 1.38
CA MET A 271 2.01 -13.66 2.36
C MET A 271 2.56 -14.00 3.75
N ILE A 272 3.88 -14.03 3.97
CA ILE A 272 4.44 -14.22 5.31
C ILE A 272 4.04 -13.01 6.18
N PRO A 273 3.45 -13.22 7.38
CA PRO A 273 2.92 -12.14 8.21
C PRO A 273 4.04 -11.50 9.05
N PHE A 274 5.01 -10.89 8.37
CA PHE A 274 6.19 -10.31 8.99
C PHE A 274 6.68 -9.04 8.28
N GLY A 275 7.09 -8.04 9.06
CA GLY A 275 7.78 -6.85 8.56
C GLY A 275 6.97 -6.07 7.52
N ILE A 276 7.62 -5.78 6.38
CA ILE A 276 7.08 -4.99 5.27
C ILE A 276 6.24 -5.80 4.27
N LEU A 277 6.19 -7.13 4.44
CA LEU A 277 5.49 -8.03 3.53
C LEU A 277 3.96 -7.84 3.63
N ASP A 278 3.25 -8.12 2.54
CA ASP A 278 1.84 -7.78 2.44
C ASP A 278 0.95 -8.59 3.39
N GLY A 279 1.33 -9.85 3.63
CA GLY A 279 0.68 -10.78 4.53
C GLY A 279 0.48 -10.20 5.92
N GLN A 280 1.40 -9.35 6.39
CA GLN A 280 1.31 -8.71 7.70
C GLN A 280 0.08 -7.81 7.81
N ASN A 281 -0.19 -7.00 6.79
CA ASN A 281 -1.34 -6.10 6.78
C ASN A 281 -2.65 -6.86 6.52
N ILE A 282 -2.62 -7.88 5.64
CA ILE A 282 -3.79 -8.70 5.34
C ILE A 282 -4.22 -9.50 6.57
N TRP A 283 -3.27 -10.06 7.32
CA TRP A 283 -3.52 -10.79 8.56
C TRP A 283 -4.22 -9.93 9.61
N LYS A 284 -3.70 -8.71 9.84
CA LYS A 284 -4.27 -7.75 10.78
C LYS A 284 -5.64 -7.23 10.34
N TRP A 285 -5.89 -7.15 9.03
CA TRP A 285 -7.17 -6.69 8.48
C TRP A 285 -8.26 -7.77 8.51
N LYS A 286 -8.06 -8.88 7.80
CA LYS A 286 -9.06 -9.96 7.65
C LYS A 286 -8.38 -11.32 7.48
N LYS A 287 -8.34 -12.10 8.56
CA LYS A 287 -7.81 -13.48 8.58
C LYS A 287 -8.41 -14.40 7.50
N LYS A 288 -9.71 -14.26 7.19
CA LYS A 288 -10.35 -15.07 6.13
C LYS A 288 -9.70 -14.85 4.76
N VAL A 289 -9.41 -13.60 4.41
CA VAL A 289 -8.73 -13.27 3.13
C VAL A 289 -7.31 -13.79 3.15
N TYR A 290 -6.61 -13.60 4.27
CA TYR A 290 -5.26 -14.14 4.45
C TYR A 290 -5.22 -15.66 4.22
N PHE A 291 -6.07 -16.41 4.92
CA PHE A 291 -6.11 -17.87 4.81
C PHE A 291 -6.56 -18.36 3.44
N GLY A 292 -7.47 -17.65 2.77
CA GLY A 292 -7.86 -17.96 1.40
C GLY A 292 -6.70 -17.80 0.40
N LEU A 293 -5.95 -16.69 0.49
CA LEU A 293 -4.80 -16.44 -0.40
C LEU A 293 -3.66 -17.42 -0.14
N ILE A 294 -3.25 -17.60 1.12
CA ILE A 294 -2.14 -18.51 1.45
C ILE A 294 -2.53 -19.96 1.16
N GLY A 295 -3.79 -20.34 1.43
CA GLY A 295 -4.33 -21.67 1.13
C GLY A 295 -4.50 -21.95 -0.35
N SER A 296 -4.40 -20.93 -1.22
CA SER A 296 -4.38 -21.11 -2.68
C SER A 296 -2.94 -21.09 -3.22
N LEU A 297 -2.13 -20.12 -2.79
CA LEU A 297 -0.77 -19.91 -3.26
C LEU A 297 0.20 -21.03 -2.83
N VAL A 298 0.20 -21.40 -1.54
CA VAL A 298 1.18 -22.36 -0.99
C VAL A 298 1.00 -23.76 -1.59
N PRO A 299 -0.23 -24.31 -1.73
CA PRO A 299 -0.38 -25.60 -2.39
C PRO A 299 0.10 -25.59 -3.85
N LEU A 300 -0.22 -24.55 -4.62
CA LEU A 300 0.25 -24.43 -6.01
C LEU A 300 1.77 -24.26 -6.11
N PHE A 301 2.37 -23.51 -5.18
CA PHE A 301 3.82 -23.43 -5.03
C PHE A 301 4.44 -24.81 -4.76
N ILE A 302 3.89 -25.58 -3.83
CA ILE A 302 4.39 -26.93 -3.51
C ILE A 302 4.20 -27.88 -4.69
N ILE A 303 3.04 -27.87 -5.35
CA ILE A 303 2.75 -28.71 -6.51
C ILE A 303 3.78 -28.46 -7.63
N THR A 304 3.97 -27.19 -8.01
CA THR A 304 4.94 -26.84 -9.06
C THR A 304 6.38 -27.18 -8.65
N MET A 305 6.74 -26.98 -7.38
CA MET A 305 8.04 -27.37 -6.84
C MET A 305 8.27 -28.89 -6.90
N VAL A 306 7.27 -29.70 -6.50
CA VAL A 306 7.34 -31.16 -6.57
C VAL A 306 7.45 -31.64 -8.02
N ILE A 307 6.66 -31.07 -8.92
CA ILE A 307 6.74 -31.40 -10.36
C ILE A 307 8.15 -31.17 -10.89
N MET A 308 8.77 -30.03 -10.57
CA MET A 308 10.11 -29.67 -11.06
C MET A 308 11.24 -30.52 -10.48
N ASN A 309 11.09 -31.02 -9.25
CA ASN A 309 12.17 -31.72 -8.53
C ASN A 309 12.01 -33.25 -8.49
N THR A 310 10.98 -33.80 -9.13
CA THR A 310 10.72 -35.24 -9.16
C THR A 310 10.59 -35.76 -10.60
N SER A 311 10.59 -37.08 -10.74
CA SER A 311 10.39 -37.78 -12.01
C SER A 311 9.03 -37.50 -12.67
N ILE A 312 8.11 -36.83 -11.97
CA ILE A 312 6.83 -36.38 -12.51
C ILE A 312 7.06 -35.44 -13.71
N SER A 313 8.08 -34.58 -13.66
CA SER A 313 8.44 -33.71 -14.79
C SER A 313 8.71 -34.47 -16.09
N LEU A 314 9.36 -35.64 -16.00
CA LEU A 314 9.69 -36.47 -17.16
C LEU A 314 8.42 -36.93 -17.86
N ASN A 315 7.43 -37.39 -17.09
CA ASN A 315 6.15 -37.85 -17.64
C ASN A 315 5.29 -36.71 -18.18
N LEU A 316 5.34 -35.53 -17.56
CA LEU A 316 4.50 -34.39 -17.93
C LEU A 316 5.04 -33.61 -19.12
N TYR A 317 6.35 -33.44 -19.23
CA TYR A 317 6.92 -32.45 -20.15
C TYR A 317 7.83 -33.01 -21.24
N LEU A 318 8.49 -34.15 -21.05
CA LEU A 318 9.31 -34.76 -22.10
C LEU A 318 8.43 -35.50 -23.12
N PRO A 319 8.78 -35.45 -24.42
CA PRO A 319 8.02 -36.10 -25.49
C PRO A 319 7.99 -37.63 -25.40
#